data_AF-A0A2V5KLX7-F1
#
_entry.id   AF-A0A2V5KLX7-F1
#
_cell.length_a   1.000
_cell.length_b   1.000
_cell.length_c   1.000
_cell.angle_alpha   90.00
_cell.angle_beta   90.00
_cell.angle_gamma   90.00
#
_symmetry.space_group_name_H-M   'P 1'
#
loop_
_entity.id
_entity.type
_entity.pdbx_description
1 polymer ?
#
loop_
_entity_poly.entity_id
_entity_poly.type
_entity_poly.pdbx_seq_one_letter_code
_entity_poly.pdbx_strand_id
1 'polypeptide(L)'
;MDCNCCLNGTLIFVADLLRRIPLPLQFDCLSVVSYHGQAQSSSEVIFRQVGLPDVAHRHILILDDILNSGRTLAAIREKLETANPRSIRICVLLSKKKERSRQVDADYVGFEIEDEFVIGDGLDFMEQYRNLPYIGVLRRELIAQLT
;
A
#
# COMPACT_ATOMS: atom_id res chain seq x y z
N MET A 1 11.84 13.33 16.99
CA MET A 1 10.92 12.45 17.75
C MET A 1 10.26 11.63 16.67
N ASP A 2 10.76 10.43 16.47
CA ASP A 2 10.54 9.71 15.21
C ASP A 2 9.45 8.67 15.47
N CYS A 3 8.28 8.89 14.88
CA CYS A 3 7.12 8.01 15.02
C CYS A 3 7.08 7.09 13.79
N ASN A 4 7.79 5.96 13.87
CA ASN A 4 7.81 4.96 12.80
C ASN A 4 6.80 3.86 13.12
N CYS A 5 5.66 3.84 12.43
CA CYS A 5 4.66 2.78 12.50
C CYS A 5 4.74 1.86 11.26
N CYS A 6 4.54 0.56 11.45
CA CYS A 6 4.39 -0.38 10.33
C CYS A 6 2.99 -0.19 9.74
N LEU A 7 2.82 0.78 8.83
CA LEU A 7 1.64 1.12 7.99
C LEU A 7 1.66 2.59 7.53
N ASN A 8 2.81 3.27 7.60
CA ASN A 8 2.85 4.73 7.62
C ASN A 8 2.14 5.43 6.45
N GLY A 9 2.23 4.89 5.24
CA GLY A 9 1.62 5.45 4.03
C GLY A 9 0.10 5.42 4.05
N THR A 10 -0.46 4.26 4.32
CA THR A 10 -1.89 3.96 4.19
C THR A 10 -2.74 4.43 5.37
N LEU A 11 -2.14 4.74 6.51
CA LEU A 11 -2.86 4.95 7.78
C LEU A 11 -3.93 6.05 7.70
N ILE A 12 -3.61 7.20 7.10
CA ILE A 12 -4.53 8.35 7.04
C ILE A 12 -5.74 8.01 6.16
N PHE A 13 -5.48 7.55 4.93
CA PHE A 13 -6.51 7.07 4.01
C PHE A 13 -7.44 6.02 4.64
N VAL A 14 -6.86 4.99 5.27
CA VAL A 14 -7.63 3.92 5.92
C VAL A 14 -8.46 4.46 7.07
N ALA A 15 -7.90 5.32 7.93
CA ALA A 15 -8.64 5.89 9.06
C ALA A 15 -9.88 6.68 8.58
N ASP A 16 -9.74 7.42 7.48
CA ASP A 16 -10.84 8.19 6.90
C ASP A 16 -11.87 7.29 6.20
N LEU A 17 -11.43 6.23 5.52
CA LEU A 17 -12.33 5.28 4.88
C LEU A 17 -13.12 4.46 5.90
N LEU A 18 -12.46 3.94 6.95
CA LEU A 18 -13.11 3.12 7.98
C LEU A 18 -14.26 3.85 8.68
N ARG A 19 -14.10 5.15 8.98
CA ARG A 19 -15.17 5.98 9.58
C ARG A 19 -16.40 6.13 8.68
N ARG A 20 -16.27 5.87 7.37
CA ARG A 20 -17.33 6.01 6.37
C ARG A 20 -18.00 4.70 5.99
N ILE A 21 -17.50 3.54 6.45
CA ILE A 21 -18.08 2.23 6.15
C ILE A 21 -19.15 1.90 7.21
N PRO A 22 -20.46 1.86 6.84
CA PRO A 22 -21.54 1.59 7.79
C PRO A 22 -21.79 0.09 7.95
N LEU A 23 -20.73 -0.71 8.10
CA LEU A 23 -20.79 -2.17 8.23
C LEU A 23 -19.94 -2.63 9.43
N PRO A 24 -20.36 -3.68 10.17
CA PRO A 24 -19.47 -4.35 11.10
C PRO A 24 -18.26 -4.91 10.37
N LEU A 25 -17.06 -4.55 10.82
CA LEU A 25 -15.80 -4.97 10.21
C LEU A 25 -14.79 -5.38 11.28
N GLN A 26 -13.87 -6.25 10.89
CA GLN A 26 -12.59 -6.42 11.58
C GLN A 26 -11.51 -5.72 10.79
N PHE A 27 -10.57 -5.12 11.51
CA PHE A 27 -9.45 -4.38 10.94
C PHE A 27 -8.15 -5.00 11.42
N ASP A 28 -7.31 -5.37 10.47
CA ASP A 28 -5.99 -5.95 10.71
C ASP A 28 -4.94 -5.23 9.88
N CYS A 29 -3.73 -5.21 10.41
CA CYS A 29 -2.60 -4.49 9.86
C CYS A 29 -1.56 -5.49 9.35
N LEU A 30 -1.24 -5.44 8.04
CA LEU A 30 -0.17 -6.27 7.47
C LEU A 30 1.12 -5.46 7.37
N SER A 31 2.19 -5.93 8.02
CA SER A 31 3.53 -5.33 7.87
C SER A 31 4.33 -6.10 6.83
N VAL A 32 4.62 -5.42 5.72
CA VAL A 32 5.27 -5.98 4.55
C VAL A 32 6.45 -5.11 4.15
N VAL A 33 7.57 -5.71 3.78
CA VAL A 33 8.73 -5.00 3.23
C VAL A 33 9.14 -5.57 1.89
N SER A 34 9.35 -4.67 0.93
CA SER A 34 9.95 -5.00 -0.36
C SER A 34 11.47 -4.87 -0.26
N TYR A 35 12.21 -5.97 -0.45
CA TYR A 35 13.66 -5.92 -0.50
C TYR A 35 14.15 -5.58 -1.92
N HIS A 36 15.12 -4.69 -2.04
CA HIS A 36 15.85 -4.39 -3.28
C HIS A 36 17.34 -4.67 -3.06
N GLY A 37 17.71 -5.95 -3.05
CA GLY A 37 19.12 -6.36 -2.95
C GLY A 37 19.86 -6.11 -4.27
N GLN A 38 21.13 -5.68 -4.20
CA GLN A 38 22.01 -5.46 -5.35
C GLN A 38 22.39 -6.77 -6.10
N ALA A 39 22.07 -7.93 -5.55
CA ALA A 39 22.32 -9.24 -6.17
C ALA A 39 21.03 -9.80 -6.78
N GLN A 40 20.91 -9.65 -8.09
CA GLN A 40 20.10 -10.41 -9.05
C GLN A 40 18.80 -11.11 -8.56
N SER A 41 17.68 -10.64 -9.12
CA SER A 41 16.55 -11.43 -9.64
C SER A 41 15.38 -11.87 -8.74
N SER A 42 15.38 -11.68 -7.42
CA SER A 42 14.15 -11.86 -6.62
C SER A 42 13.69 -10.54 -5.97
N SER A 43 12.63 -9.96 -6.52
CA SER A 43 11.87 -8.90 -5.84
C SER A 43 10.96 -9.54 -4.80
N GLU A 44 11.55 -10.14 -3.77
CA GLU A 44 10.80 -10.86 -2.75
C GLU A 44 10.15 -9.90 -1.75
N VAL A 45 8.87 -10.16 -1.48
CA VAL A 45 8.06 -9.39 -0.55
C VAL A 45 8.02 -10.18 0.77
N ILE A 46 8.58 -9.61 1.83
CA ILE A 46 8.71 -10.27 3.13
C ILE A 46 7.61 -9.78 4.07
N PHE A 47 6.81 -10.71 4.60
CA PHE A 47 5.84 -10.44 5.65
C PHE A 47 6.55 -10.46 7.00
N ARG A 48 6.48 -9.37 7.76
CA ARG A 48 7.18 -9.25 9.06
C ARG A 48 6.43 -9.91 10.22
N GLN A 49 5.15 -10.20 10.04
CA GLN A 49 4.30 -10.81 11.06
C GLN A 49 4.46 -12.33 11.10
N VAL A 50 4.37 -12.90 12.30
CA VAL A 50 4.52 -14.34 12.56
C VAL A 50 3.35 -15.15 12.00
N GLY A 51 2.16 -14.56 11.89
CA GLY A 51 0.95 -15.20 11.37
C GLY A 51 0.10 -14.23 10.54
N LEU A 52 -0.70 -14.79 9.63
CA LEU A 52 -1.74 -14.04 8.94
C LEU A 52 -2.97 -13.90 9.85
N PRO A 53 -3.76 -12.83 9.69
CA PRO A 53 -5.09 -12.77 10.30
C PRO A 53 -5.98 -13.93 9.81
N ASP A 54 -6.97 -14.30 10.64
CA ASP A 54 -7.97 -15.30 10.25
C ASP A 54 -8.88 -14.75 9.15
N VAL A 55 -8.53 -15.05 7.91
CA VAL A 55 -9.26 -14.62 6.71
C VAL A 55 -10.07 -15.73 6.05
N ALA A 56 -10.05 -16.95 6.62
CA ALA A 56 -10.73 -18.10 6.03
C ALA A 56 -12.24 -17.86 5.93
N HIS A 57 -12.82 -18.19 4.77
CA HIS A 57 -14.26 -18.06 4.49
C HIS A 57 -14.86 -16.64 4.66
N ARG A 58 -14.03 -15.60 4.71
CA ARG A 58 -14.44 -14.19 4.87
C ARG A 58 -14.29 -13.39 3.57
N HIS A 59 -15.03 -12.28 3.48
CA HIS A 59 -14.83 -11.26 2.45
C HIS A 59 -13.73 -10.31 2.91
N ILE A 60 -12.65 -10.20 2.14
CA ILE A 60 -11.48 -9.41 2.47
C ILE A 60 -11.37 -8.21 1.53
N LEU A 61 -11.11 -7.03 2.11
CA LEU A 61 -10.78 -5.82 1.39
C LEU A 61 -9.36 -5.40 1.77
N ILE A 62 -8.42 -5.51 0.84
CA ILE A 62 -7.05 -5.01 0.99
C ILE A 62 -7.09 -3.51 0.72
N LEU A 63 -6.54 -2.71 1.64
CA LEU A 63 -6.44 -1.26 1.53
C LEU A 63 -4.97 -0.86 1.38
N ASP A 64 -4.67 -0.01 0.40
CA ASP A 64 -3.32 0.55 0.20
C ASP A 64 -3.39 2.01 -0.26
N ASP A 65 -2.34 2.80 -0.03
CA ASP A 65 -2.33 4.22 -0.40
C ASP A 65 -2.05 4.39 -1.89
N ILE A 66 -1.12 3.62 -2.45
CA ILE A 66 -0.69 3.76 -3.83
C ILE A 66 -0.38 2.44 -4.55
N LEU A 67 -1.10 2.17 -5.62
CA LEU A 67 -0.75 1.13 -6.58
C LEU A 67 0.31 1.63 -7.57
N ASN A 68 1.57 1.27 -7.30
CA ASN A 68 2.73 1.61 -8.16
C ASN A 68 3.19 0.42 -9.04
N SER A 69 4.04 -0.47 -8.51
CA SER A 69 4.60 -1.59 -9.29
C SER A 69 3.70 -2.84 -9.31
N GLY A 70 2.71 -2.90 -8.40
CA GLY A 70 1.83 -4.04 -8.19
C GLY A 70 2.43 -5.20 -7.37
N ARG A 71 3.74 -5.18 -7.08
CA ARG A 71 4.44 -6.30 -6.42
C ARG A 71 3.89 -6.60 -5.02
N THR A 72 3.78 -5.57 -4.17
CA THR A 72 3.33 -5.70 -2.78
C THR A 72 1.89 -6.24 -2.72
N LEU A 73 0.96 -5.57 -3.42
CA LEU A 73 -0.45 -5.97 -3.45
C LEU A 73 -0.66 -7.38 -4.02
N ALA A 74 0.07 -7.75 -5.08
CA ALA A 74 -0.01 -9.10 -5.64
C ALA A 74 0.51 -10.15 -4.64
N ALA A 75 1.62 -9.89 -3.96
CA ALA A 75 2.15 -10.81 -2.95
C ALA A 75 1.21 -10.96 -1.74
N ILE A 76 0.61 -9.86 -1.27
CA ILE A 76 -0.42 -9.88 -0.22
C ILE A 76 -1.61 -10.71 -0.67
N ARG A 77 -2.15 -10.45 -1.86
CA ARG A 77 -3.29 -11.17 -2.41
C ARG A 77 -3.01 -12.68 -2.48
N GLU A 78 -1.91 -13.09 -3.09
CA GLU A 78 -1.55 -14.52 -3.22
C GLU A 78 -1.39 -15.18 -1.85
N LYS A 79 -0.77 -14.48 -0.91
CA LYS A 79 -0.60 -15.00 0.45
C LYS A 79 -1.94 -15.20 1.15
N LEU A 80 -2.88 -14.25 1.02
CA LEU A 80 -4.22 -14.36 1.59
C LEU A 80 -5.08 -15.42 0.89
N GLU A 81 -4.93 -15.61 -0.42
CA GLU A 81 -5.63 -16.67 -1.19
C GLU A 81 -5.34 -18.07 -0.63
N THR A 82 -4.11 -18.30 -0.10
CA THR A 82 -3.73 -19.59 0.52
C THR A 82 -4.59 -19.97 1.73
N ALA A 83 -5.25 -19.01 2.37
CA ALA A 83 -6.13 -19.22 3.52
C ALA A 83 -7.61 -19.44 3.15
N ASN A 84 -7.93 -19.59 1.85
CA ASN A 84 -9.28 -19.85 1.34
C ASN A 84 -10.36 -18.84 1.79
N PRO A 85 -10.16 -17.52 1.52
CA PRO A 85 -11.17 -16.51 1.78
C PRO A 85 -12.36 -16.67 0.83
N ARG A 86 -13.51 -16.10 1.19
CA ARG A 86 -14.70 -16.10 0.34
C ARG A 86 -14.56 -15.16 -0.86
N SER A 87 -13.89 -14.03 -0.69
CA SER A 87 -13.47 -13.15 -1.78
C SER A 87 -12.35 -12.23 -1.31
N ILE A 88 -11.50 -11.79 -2.24
CA ILE A 88 -10.54 -10.71 -2.01
C ILE A 88 -10.86 -9.59 -3.00
N ARG A 89 -10.91 -8.36 -2.48
CA ARG A 89 -10.97 -7.11 -3.27
C ARG A 89 -9.83 -6.20 -2.86
N ILE A 90 -9.41 -5.32 -3.76
CA ILE A 90 -8.34 -4.34 -3.53
C ILE A 90 -8.92 -2.94 -3.71
N CYS A 91 -8.69 -2.07 -2.73
CA CYS A 91 -9.00 -0.64 -2.81
C CYS A 91 -7.74 0.18 -2.58
N VAL A 92 -7.47 1.11 -3.48
CA VAL A 92 -6.32 2.02 -3.40
C VAL A 92 -6.76 3.46 -3.51
N LEU A 93 -6.10 4.35 -2.76
CA LEU A 93 -6.34 5.78 -2.91
C LEU A 93 -5.82 6.28 -4.27
N LEU A 94 -4.57 5.92 -4.62
CA LEU A 94 -3.91 6.34 -5.85
C LEU A 94 -3.54 5.13 -6.72
N SER A 95 -3.69 5.26 -8.03
CA SER A 95 -3.21 4.27 -9.01
C SER A 95 -2.37 4.98 -10.07
N LYS A 96 -1.10 4.58 -10.21
CA LYS A 96 -0.21 5.15 -11.22
C LYS A 96 -0.50 4.57 -12.61
N LYS A 97 -0.61 5.46 -13.60
CA LYS A 97 -0.70 5.13 -15.03
C LYS A 97 0.69 4.80 -15.57
N LYS A 98 1.12 3.56 -15.35
CA LYS A 98 2.41 3.05 -15.81
C LYS A 98 2.37 1.56 -16.07
N GLU A 99 3.34 1.07 -16.83
CA GLU A 99 3.58 -0.36 -16.93
C GLU A 99 3.97 -0.93 -15.56
N ARG A 100 3.29 -2.00 -15.15
CA ARG A 100 3.49 -2.63 -13.83
C ARG A 100 4.42 -3.81 -13.95
N SER A 101 5.35 -3.92 -13.01
CA SER A 101 6.24 -5.08 -12.92
C SER A 101 5.48 -6.36 -12.59
N ARG A 102 4.30 -6.24 -11.95
CA ARG A 102 3.40 -7.36 -11.68
C ARG A 102 1.97 -6.91 -11.88
N GLN A 103 1.23 -7.64 -12.70
CA GLN A 103 -0.16 -7.34 -12.97
C GLN A 103 -1.02 -7.59 -11.72
N VAL A 104 -1.68 -6.53 -11.26
CA VAL A 104 -2.70 -6.58 -10.21
C VAL A 104 -3.69 -5.45 -10.50
N ASP A 105 -4.97 -5.78 -10.40
CA ASP A 105 -6.06 -4.84 -10.61
C ASP A 105 -6.64 -4.45 -9.26
N ALA A 106 -6.86 -3.15 -9.06
CA ALA A 106 -7.62 -2.63 -7.94
C ALA A 106 -9.10 -2.58 -8.33
N ASP A 107 -9.97 -3.14 -7.50
CA ASP A 107 -11.41 -3.10 -7.71
C ASP A 107 -11.99 -1.71 -7.42
N TYR A 108 -11.34 -0.94 -6.53
CA TYR A 108 -11.72 0.42 -6.18
C TYR A 108 -10.51 1.34 -6.25
N VAL A 109 -10.58 2.38 -7.07
CA VAL A 109 -9.50 3.37 -7.23
C VAL A 109 -10.07 4.74 -6.88
N GLY A 110 -9.44 5.44 -5.94
CA GLY A 110 -9.79 6.83 -5.62
C GLY A 110 -9.44 7.79 -6.76
N PHE A 111 -8.17 7.78 -7.15
CA PHE A 111 -7.64 8.63 -8.22
C PHE A 111 -6.61 7.88 -9.08
N GLU A 112 -6.71 8.06 -10.39
CA GLU A 112 -5.63 7.70 -11.30
C GLU A 112 -4.69 8.90 -11.49
N ILE A 113 -3.39 8.66 -11.36
CA ILE A 113 -2.36 9.70 -11.46
C ILE A 113 -1.28 9.31 -12.47
N GLU A 114 -0.59 10.31 -13.01
CA GLU A 114 0.62 10.10 -13.81
C GLU A 114 1.76 9.51 -12.95
N ASP A 115 2.84 9.01 -13.57
CA ASP A 115 3.98 8.43 -12.86
C ASP A 115 4.88 9.52 -12.22
N GLU A 116 4.31 10.30 -11.31
CA GLU A 116 4.97 11.34 -10.55
C GLU A 116 5.25 10.87 -9.11
N PHE A 117 6.24 11.48 -8.46
CA PHE A 117 6.52 11.21 -7.05
C PHE A 117 5.60 12.07 -6.17
N VAL A 118 4.73 11.44 -5.40
CA VAL A 118 3.70 12.12 -4.58
C VAL A 118 4.00 11.98 -3.10
N ILE A 119 3.66 13.02 -2.33
CA ILE A 119 3.83 13.13 -0.88
C ILE A 119 2.58 13.72 -0.22
N GLY A 120 2.45 13.55 1.09
CA GLY A 120 1.30 14.04 1.86
C GLY A 120 0.16 13.03 1.97
N ASP A 121 -0.80 13.30 2.83
CA ASP A 121 -1.91 12.40 3.14
C ASP A 121 -1.45 10.96 3.51
N GLY A 122 -0.37 10.88 4.28
CA GLY A 122 0.27 9.62 4.68
C GLY A 122 1.46 9.24 3.81
N LEU A 123 1.48 9.63 2.53
CA LEU A 123 2.61 9.39 1.61
C LEU A 123 3.85 10.19 2.05
N ASP A 124 5.03 9.60 1.87
CA ASP A 124 6.28 10.21 2.32
C ASP A 124 7.39 10.28 1.28
N PHE A 125 8.36 11.09 1.62
CA PHE A 125 9.72 11.01 1.12
C PHE A 125 10.67 11.04 2.30
N MET A 126 11.46 9.98 2.50
CA MET A 126 12.40 9.86 3.61
C MET A 126 11.72 10.05 4.99
N GLU A 127 10.54 9.46 5.18
CA GLU A 127 9.72 9.59 6.40
C GLU A 127 9.21 11.02 6.70
N GLN A 128 9.36 11.95 5.74
CA GLN A 128 8.84 13.32 5.86
C GLN A 128 7.56 13.50 5.06
N TYR A 129 6.86 14.62 5.30
CA TYR A 129 5.69 15.09 4.55
C TYR A 129 4.37 14.33 4.76
N ARG A 130 4.34 13.22 5.50
CA ARG A 130 3.12 12.42 5.76
C ARG A 130 1.94 13.24 6.29
N ASN A 131 2.22 14.26 7.11
CA ASN A 131 1.22 15.07 7.80
C ASN A 131 0.67 16.24 6.97
N LEU A 132 1.08 16.39 5.70
CA LEU A 132 0.49 17.40 4.84
C LEU A 132 -0.98 17.04 4.58
N PRO A 133 -1.92 18.00 4.69
CA PRO A 133 -3.35 17.74 4.53
C PRO A 133 -3.78 17.65 3.05
N TYR A 134 -2.82 17.47 2.15
CA TYR A 134 -3.01 17.41 0.72
C TYR A 134 -1.97 16.48 0.10
N ILE A 135 -2.28 15.95 -1.08
CA ILE A 135 -1.34 15.20 -1.90
C ILE A 135 -0.66 16.18 -2.86
N GLY A 136 0.66 16.23 -2.85
CA GLY A 136 1.47 17.09 -3.71
C GLY A 136 2.51 16.29 -4.48
N VAL A 137 2.95 16.84 -5.62
CA VAL A 137 4.08 16.28 -6.39
C VAL A 137 5.38 16.85 -5.85
N LEU A 138 6.32 15.97 -5.50
CA LEU A 138 7.65 16.37 -5.07
C LEU A 138 8.49 16.82 -6.27
N ARG A 139 9.10 18.00 -6.15
CA ARG A 139 9.98 18.56 -7.18
C ARG A 139 11.19 17.65 -7.42
N ARG A 140 11.49 17.36 -8.70
CA ARG A 140 12.53 16.40 -9.11
C ARG A 140 13.93 16.78 -8.61
N GLU A 141 14.21 18.08 -8.47
CA GLU A 141 15.52 18.57 -8.00
C GLU A 141 15.81 18.13 -6.55
N LEU A 142 14.78 17.96 -5.73
CA LEU A 142 14.91 17.50 -4.34
C LEU A 142 15.11 15.99 -4.24
N ILE A 143 14.63 15.23 -5.24
CA ILE A 143 14.80 13.79 -5.32
C ILE A 143 16.25 13.47 -5.70
N ALA A 144 16.77 14.13 -6.74
CA ALA A 144 18.10 13.86 -7.30
C ALA A 144 19.27 14.27 -6.39
N GLN A 145 19.05 15.14 -5.40
CA GLN A 145 20.10 15.53 -4.44
C GLN A 145 20.36 14.47 -3.37
N LEU A 146 19.50 13.44 -3.27
CA LEU A 146 19.48 12.48 -2.17
C LEU A 146 19.50 11.01 -2.62
N THR A 147 19.52 10.75 -3.93
CA THR A 147 19.71 9.43 -4.57
C THR A 147 21.01 9.38 -5.34
#